data_AF-A0A8C8AF83-F1
#
_entry.id   AF-A0A8C8AF83-F1
#
_cell.length_a   1.000
_cell.length_b   1.000
_cell.length_c   1.000
_cell.angle_alpha   90.00
_cell.angle_beta   90.00
_cell.angle_gamma   90.00
#
_symmetry.space_group_name_H-M   'P 1'
#
loop_
_entity.id
_entity.type
_entity.pdbx_description
1 polymer ?
#
loop_
_entity_poly.entity_id
_entity_poly.type
_entity_poly.pdbx_seq_one_letter_code
_entity_poly.pdbx_strand_id
1 'polypeptide(L)' 'LEEPGRSMASKDHCLICWNTLSNAALTMTCLHRFCFSCIRWWAEINPECPLCRGTGRDWRSLMA' A
#
# COMPACT_ATOMS: atom_id res chain seq x y z
N LEU A 1 -29.56 19.99 4.34
CA LEU A 1 -28.66 19.83 3.18
C LEU A 1 -28.35 18.35 3.15
N GLU A 2 -29.09 17.58 2.36
CA GLU A 2 -29.03 16.11 2.44
C GLU A 2 -27.79 15.58 1.71
N GLU A 3 -27.05 14.73 2.43
CA GLU A 3 -25.75 14.10 2.14
C GLU A 3 -25.85 13.04 1.03
N PRO A 4 -24.95 13.00 0.02
CA PRO A 4 -24.93 11.91 -0.94
C PRO A 4 -24.12 10.75 -0.39
N GLY A 5 -24.82 9.68 -0.02
CA GLY A 5 -24.20 8.43 0.41
C GLY A 5 -23.33 7.79 -0.67
N ARG A 6 -22.15 7.31 -0.26
CA ARG A 6 -21.68 5.97 -0.60
C ARG A 6 -20.63 5.52 0.40
N SER A 7 -21.00 4.52 1.19
CA SER A 7 -20.09 3.69 1.95
C SER A 7 -18.95 3.17 1.05
N MET A 8 -17.74 3.07 1.62
CA MET A 8 -16.64 2.20 1.19
C MET A 8 -15.58 2.75 0.20
N ALA A 9 -14.83 3.79 0.59
CA ALA A 9 -13.53 4.11 -0.03
C ALA A 9 -12.45 4.53 0.99
N SER A 10 -12.37 3.86 2.15
CA SER A 10 -11.13 3.93 2.96
C SER A 10 -10.06 3.02 2.34
N LYS A 11 -9.69 3.31 1.08
CA LYS A 11 -8.64 2.59 0.33
C LYS A 11 -7.71 3.52 -0.45
N ASP A 12 -7.94 4.84 -0.37
CA ASP A 12 -7.19 5.83 -1.15
C ASP A 12 -6.10 6.56 -0.35
N HIS A 13 -5.87 6.15 0.91
CA HIS A 13 -4.79 6.70 1.74
C HIS A 13 -3.68 5.67 1.95
N CYS A 14 -2.43 6.13 1.88
CA CYS A 14 -1.28 5.31 2.19
C CYS A 14 -1.16 5.15 3.70
N LEU A 15 -1.12 3.93 4.23
CA LEU A 15 -0.96 3.73 5.68
C LEU A 15 0.47 3.92 6.21
N ILE A 16 1.43 4.16 5.32
CA ILE A 16 2.81 4.48 5.71
C ILE A 16 2.94 6.00 5.95
N CYS A 17 2.49 6.83 5.00
CA CYS A 17 2.58 8.30 5.12
C CYS A 17 1.27 9.00 5.51
N TRP A 18 0.18 8.25 5.63
CA TRP A 18 -1.16 8.71 6.03
C TRP A 18 -1.78 9.77 5.12
N ASN A 19 -1.16 10.00 3.96
CA ASN A 19 -1.62 10.93 2.95
C ASN A 19 -2.36 10.20 1.82
N THR A 20 -3.02 10.95 0.95
CA THR A 20 -3.57 10.42 -0.31
C THR A 20 -2.52 9.64 -1.08
N LEU A 21 -2.90 8.47 -1.57
CA LEU A 21 -2.04 7.63 -2.40
C LEU A 21 -1.56 8.43 -3.62
N SER A 22 -0.25 8.61 -3.71
CA SER A 22 0.42 9.19 -4.87
C SER A 22 1.35 8.15 -5.48
N ASN A 23 1.19 7.93 -6.78
CA ASN A 23 1.90 6.89 -7.53
C ASN A 23 1.78 5.52 -6.83
N ALA A 24 0.54 5.02 -6.68
CA ALA A 24 0.25 3.86 -5.85
C ALA A 24 0.93 2.59 -6.38
N ALA A 25 1.58 1.86 -5.49
CA ALA A 25 2.14 0.54 -5.72
C ALA A 25 1.32 -0.51 -4.98
N LEU A 26 1.21 -1.68 -5.60
CA LEU A 26 0.45 -2.83 -5.11
C LEU A 26 1.39 -3.92 -4.64
N THR A 27 1.10 -4.48 -3.47
CA THR A 27 1.77 -5.70 -3.01
C THR A 27 1.20 -6.91 -3.76
N MET A 28 2.04 -7.73 -4.40
CA MET A 28 1.51 -8.79 -5.29
C MET A 28 0.74 -9.91 -4.59
N THR A 29 1.11 -10.24 -3.34
CA THR A 29 0.48 -11.34 -2.61
C THR A 29 -0.78 -10.97 -1.87
N CYS A 30 -0.89 -9.72 -1.40
CA CYS A 30 -2.01 -9.26 -0.58
C CYS A 30 -2.77 -8.06 -1.16
N LEU A 31 -2.32 -7.54 -2.31
CA LEU A 31 -2.97 -6.46 -3.07
C LEU A 31 -3.24 -5.19 -2.26
N HIS A 32 -2.42 -4.94 -1.24
CA HIS A 32 -2.46 -3.72 -0.44
C HIS A 32 -1.77 -2.57 -1.19
N ARG A 33 -2.34 -1.37 -1.05
CA ARG A 33 -1.92 -0.17 -1.77
C ARG A 33 -1.16 0.79 -0.86
N PHE A 34 -0.05 1.29 -1.36
CA PHE A 34 0.80 2.28 -0.69
C PHE A 34 1.39 3.24 -1.73
N CYS A 35 1.90 4.39 -1.33
CA CYS A 35 2.71 5.22 -2.23
C CYS A 35 3.97 4.43 -2.63
N PHE A 36 4.37 4.49 -3.91
CA PHE A 36 5.55 3.78 -4.42
C PHE A 36 6.81 4.09 -3.60
N SER A 37 7.06 5.37 -3.30
CA SER A 37 8.20 5.80 -2.47
C SER A 37 8.15 5.21 -1.06
N CYS A 38 6.97 5.22 -0.43
CA CYS A 38 6.79 4.72 0.93
C CYS A 38 7.01 3.21 1.01
N ILE A 39 6.42 2.44 0.10
CA ILE A 39 6.57 0.98 0.12
C ILE A 39 7.95 0.53 -0.33
N ARG A 40 8.60 1.27 -1.22
CA ARG A 40 10.00 1.04 -1.61
C ARG A 40 10.92 1.16 -0.39
N TRP A 41 10.84 2.28 0.32
CA TRP A 41 11.66 2.50 1.53
C TRP A 41 11.38 1.43 2.60
N TRP A 42 10.11 1.10 2.83
CA TRP A 42 9.75 0.04 3.77
C TRP A 42 10.41 -1.29 3.41
N ALA A 43 10.38 -1.65 2.12
CA ALA A 43 10.90 -2.92 1.63
C ALA A 43 12.43 -3.03 1.61
N GLU A 44 13.15 -1.92 1.66
CA GLU A 44 14.60 -1.92 1.90
C GLU A 44 14.95 -2.39 3.31
N ILE A 45 14.02 -2.26 4.27
CA ILE A 45 14.22 -2.60 5.68
C ILE A 45 13.48 -3.90 6.06
N ASN A 46 12.25 -4.09 5.55
CA ASN A 46 11.37 -5.20 5.91
C ASN A 46 10.75 -5.85 4.66
N PRO A 47 10.94 -7.16 4.44
CA PRO A 47 10.38 -7.87 3.29
C PRO A 47 8.87 -8.19 3.44
N GLU A 48 8.21 -7.66 4.46
CA GLU A 48 6.83 -7.96 4.81
C GLU A 48 5.89 -6.82 4.46
N CYS A 49 4.63 -7.14 4.13
CA CYS A 49 3.61 -6.11 3.95
C CYS A 49 3.34 -5.35 5.27
N PRO A 50 3.34 -4.00 5.29
CA PRO A 50 3.05 -3.20 6.50
C PRO A 50 1.66 -3.47 7.10
N LEU A 51 0.71 -3.93 6.27
CA LEU A 51 -0.70 -4.08 6.64
C LEU A 51 -1.02 -5.45 7.24
N CYS A 52 -0.67 -6.52 6.54
CA CYS A 52 -1.04 -7.87 6.91
C CYS A 52 0.14 -8.74 7.31
N ARG A 53 1.37 -8.21 7.26
CA ARG A 53 2.62 -8.95 7.47
C ARG A 53 2.76 -10.16 6.55
N GLY A 54 2.00 -10.20 5.45
CA GLY A 54 2.13 -11.22 4.43
C GLY A 54 3.50 -11.07 3.78
N THR A 55 4.31 -12.12 3.83
CA THR A 55 5.57 -12.23 3.10
C THR A 55 5.23 -12.36 1.61
N GLY A 56 5.48 -11.29 0.86
CA GLY A 56 5.48 -11.38 -0.60
C GLY A 56 6.68 -12.22 -1.01
N ARG A 57 6.46 -13.45 -1.46
CA ARG A 57 7.54 -14.42 -1.69
C ARG A 57 8.60 -14.02 -2.73
N ASP A 58 8.51 -12.87 -3.39
CA ASP A 58 9.51 -12.41 -4.35
C ASP A 58 9.64 -10.88 -4.43
N TRP A 59 9.81 -10.20 -3.28
CA TRP A 59 10.03 -8.75 -3.28
C TRP A 59 11.31 -8.32 -4.05
N ARG A 60 12.29 -9.22 -4.12
CA ARG A 60 13.57 -9.02 -4.82
C ARG A 60 13.43 -8.96 -6.35
N SER A 61 12.39 -9.56 -6.92
CA SER A 61 12.16 -9.60 -8.37
C SER A 61 11.38 -8.39 -8.90
N LEU A 62 10.78 -7.59 -8.01
CA LEU A 62 10.00 -6.39 -8.37
C LEU A 62 10.82 -5.08 -8.32
N MET A 63 12.04 -5.13 -7.78
CA MET A 63 12.99 -4.01 -7.74
C MET A 63 14.23 -4.26 -8.62
N ALA A 64 14.15 -5.20 -9.56
CA ALA A 64 15.11 -5.37 -10.64
C ALA A 64 14.57 -4.70 -11.91
#